data_AF-A0A428ZCS6-F1
#
_entry.id   AF-A0A428ZCS6-F1
#
_cell.length_a   1.000
_cell.length_b   1.000
_cell.length_c   1.000
_cell.angle_alpha   90.00
_cell.angle_beta   90.00
_cell.angle_gamma   90.00
#
_symmetry.space_group_name_H-M   'P 1'
#
loop_
_entity.id
_entity.type
_entity.pdbx_description
1 polymer ?
#
loop_
_entity_poly.entity_id
_entity_poly.type
_entity_poly.pdbx_seq_one_letter_code
_entity_poly.pdbx_strand_id
1 'polypeptide(L)'
;MGDHFRVDIEQLAAFTKDLDEAGESLEQVRTALRHVRADQLGTAELDEACDEFQERWKYGSEQIAERIGKLTEGLRKNTDNYREVETSLEESFKRAAAAGK
;
A
#
# COMPACT_ATOMS: atom_id res chain seq x y z
N MET A 1 4.24 -10.05 26.83
CA MET A 1 4.80 -9.72 25.50
C MET A 1 3.76 -9.58 24.41
N GLY A 2 2.56 -10.20 24.49
CA GLY A 2 1.59 -10.17 23.37
C GLY A 2 0.82 -8.86 23.11
N ASP A 3 0.72 -7.94 24.07
CA ASP A 3 -0.17 -6.77 23.93
C ASP A 3 0.42 -5.66 23.03
N HIS A 4 1.75 -5.52 22.99
CA HIS A 4 2.43 -4.57 22.10
C HIS A 4 2.36 -5.00 20.63
N PHE A 5 2.60 -6.28 20.35
CA PHE A 5 2.57 -6.79 18.97
C PHE A 5 1.18 -6.79 18.35
N ARG A 6 0.11 -6.96 19.14
CA ARG A 6 -1.27 -6.87 18.63
C ARG A 6 -1.63 -5.45 18.17
N VAL A 7 -1.22 -4.45 18.94
CA VAL A 7 -1.43 -3.03 18.63
C VAL A 7 -0.65 -2.61 17.38
N ASP A 8 0.55 -3.16 17.16
CA ASP A 8 1.34 -2.90 15.95
C ASP A 8 0.68 -3.50 14.69
N ILE A 9 0.10 -4.70 14.76
CA ILE A 9 -0.57 -5.34 13.60
C ILE A 9 -1.79 -4.54 13.15
N GLU A 10 -2.60 -4.03 14.07
CA GLU A 10 -3.78 -3.21 13.73
C GLU A 10 -3.37 -1.88 13.08
N GLN A 11 -2.33 -1.23 13.60
CA GLN A 11 -1.79 0.00 13.01
C GLN A 11 -1.20 -0.24 11.61
N LEU A 12 -0.52 -1.38 11.40
CA LEU A 12 0.00 -1.75 10.09
C LEU A 12 -1.13 -2.01 9.08
N ALA A 13 -2.23 -2.63 9.52
CA ALA A 13 -3.40 -2.83 8.66
C ALA A 13 -4.07 -1.49 8.28
N ALA A 14 -4.20 -0.56 9.24
CA ALA A 14 -4.70 0.77 8.98
C ALA A 14 -3.80 1.55 8.02
N PHE A 15 -2.48 1.48 8.23
CA PHE A 15 -1.50 2.13 7.36
C PHE A 15 -1.53 1.57 5.93
N THR A 16 -1.68 0.26 5.77
CA THR A 16 -1.91 -0.35 4.44
C THR A 16 -3.16 0.20 3.76
N LYS A 17 -4.27 0.34 4.49
CA LYS A 17 -5.52 0.90 3.95
C LYS A 17 -5.34 2.34 3.50
N ASP A 18 -4.67 3.18 4.29
CA ASP A 18 -4.41 4.58 3.96
C ASP A 18 -3.57 4.70 2.67
N LEU A 19 -2.60 3.79 2.47
CA LEU A 19 -1.80 3.76 1.25
C LEU A 19 -2.60 3.33 0.02
N ASP A 20 -3.48 2.33 0.15
CA ASP A 20 -4.37 1.93 -0.94
C ASP A 20 -5.30 3.08 -1.36
N GLU A 21 -5.89 3.80 -0.40
CA GLU A 21 -6.75 4.97 -0.65
C GLU A 21 -5.97 6.11 -1.35
N ALA A 22 -4.72 6.35 -0.94
CA ALA A 22 -3.86 7.31 -1.62
C ALA A 22 -3.57 6.91 -3.08
N GLY A 23 -3.37 5.62 -3.35
CA GLY A 23 -3.22 5.08 -4.70
C GLY A 23 -4.46 5.33 -5.57
N GLU A 24 -5.65 5.06 -5.04
CA GLU A 24 -6.92 5.33 -5.73
C GLU A 24 -7.12 6.82 -6.02
N SER A 25 -6.78 7.70 -5.07
CA SER A 25 -6.89 9.15 -5.23
C SER A 25 -6.01 9.67 -6.38
N LEU A 26 -4.77 9.16 -6.50
CA LEU A 26 -3.85 9.53 -7.58
C LEU A 26 -4.38 9.12 -8.96
N GLU A 27 -5.02 7.95 -9.08
CA GLU A 27 -5.65 7.50 -10.32
C GLU A 27 -6.92 8.30 -10.68
N GLN A 28 -7.70 8.74 -9.68
CA GLN A 28 -8.83 9.62 -9.92
C GLN A 28 -8.38 10.98 -10.46
N VAL A 29 -7.35 11.58 -9.87
CA VAL A 29 -6.77 12.85 -10.35
C VAL A 29 -6.26 12.72 -11.79
N ARG A 30 -5.57 11.62 -12.10
CA ARG A 30 -5.12 11.32 -13.48
C ARG A 30 -6.30 11.24 -14.45
N THR A 31 -7.38 10.57 -14.06
CA THR A 31 -8.57 10.43 -14.92
C THR A 31 -9.25 11.77 -15.16
N ALA A 32 -9.35 12.62 -14.14
CA ALA A 32 -9.88 13.98 -14.26
C ALA A 32 -9.03 14.84 -15.21
N LEU A 33 -7.69 14.79 -15.09
CA LEU A 33 -6.76 15.51 -15.96
C LEU A 33 -6.85 15.06 -17.42
N ARG A 34 -7.05 13.76 -17.67
CA ARG A 34 -7.25 13.21 -19.03
C ARG A 34 -8.51 13.76 -19.71
N HIS A 35 -9.48 14.28 -18.96
CA HIS A 35 -10.68 14.88 -19.52
C HIS A 35 -10.45 16.31 -20.03
N VAL A 36 -9.41 17.00 -19.55
CA VAL A 36 -9.09 18.40 -19.87
C VAL A 36 -8.24 18.50 -21.15
N ARG A 37 -8.48 17.66 -22.18
CA ARG A 37 -7.53 17.56 -23.30
C ARG A 37 -7.30 18.89 -24.06
N ALA A 38 -6.09 18.95 -24.59
CA ALA A 38 -5.44 19.92 -25.48
C ALA A 38 -6.35 20.66 -26.48
N ASP A 39 -7.45 20.06 -26.95
CA ASP A 39 -8.33 20.68 -27.93
C ASP A 39 -9.05 21.95 -27.42
N GLN A 40 -8.94 22.27 -26.13
CA GLN A 40 -9.47 23.50 -25.53
C GLN A 40 -8.42 24.59 -25.22
N LEU A 41 -7.12 24.30 -25.32
CA LEU A 41 -6.05 25.19 -24.83
C LEU A 41 -5.40 26.03 -25.95
N GLY A 42 -5.54 25.61 -27.21
CA GLY A 42 -5.47 26.49 -28.39
C GLY A 42 -4.07 26.80 -28.94
N THR A 43 -2.99 26.25 -28.37
CA THR A 43 -1.63 26.37 -28.95
C THR A 43 -0.89 25.04 -28.87
N ALA A 44 -0.18 24.69 -29.96
CA ALA A 44 0.53 23.41 -30.07
C ALA A 44 1.57 23.17 -28.96
N GLU A 45 2.21 24.24 -28.47
CA GLU A 45 3.19 24.18 -27.38
C GLU A 45 2.53 23.88 -26.02
N LEU A 46 1.32 24.39 -25.79
CA LEU A 46 0.56 24.12 -24.56
C LEU A 46 -0.03 22.71 -24.59
N ASP A 47 -0.42 22.24 -25.76
CA ASP A 47 -0.87 20.86 -25.98
C ASP A 47 0.25 19.85 -25.72
N GLU A 48 1.45 20.11 -26.26
CA GLU A 48 2.64 19.28 -26.04
C GLU A 48 3.05 19.24 -24.55
N ALA A 49 3.05 20.40 -23.88
CA ALA A 49 3.34 20.47 -22.45
C ALA A 49 2.30 19.73 -21.60
N CYS A 50 1.01 19.78 -21.98
CA CYS A 50 -0.06 19.05 -21.30
C CYS A 50 0.08 17.54 -21.51
N ASP A 51 0.39 17.09 -22.73
CA ASP A 51 0.62 15.67 -23.02
C ASP A 51 1.83 15.14 -22.24
N GLU A 52 2.96 15.87 -22.24
CA GLU A 52 4.14 15.50 -21.47
C GLU A 52 3.85 15.45 -19.95
N PHE A 53 3.12 16.43 -19.43
CA PHE A 53 2.69 16.44 -18.04
C PHE A 53 1.81 15.22 -17.72
N GLN A 54 0.84 14.89 -18.57
CA GLN A 54 -0.04 13.74 -18.38
C GLN A 54 0.73 12.41 -18.40
N GLU A 55 1.70 12.26 -19.31
CA GLU A 55 2.56 11.06 -19.36
C GLU A 55 3.42 10.93 -18.09
N ARG A 56 4.10 12.00 -17.69
CA ARG A 56 4.93 12.00 -16.47
C ARG A 56 4.10 11.76 -15.22
N TRP A 57 2.91 12.37 -15.14
CA TRP A 57 1.98 12.17 -14.03
C TRP A 57 1.51 10.71 -13.96
N LYS A 58 1.11 10.12 -15.10
CA LYS A 58 0.73 8.71 -15.19
C LYS A 58 1.86 7.79 -14.75
N TYR A 59 3.06 8.01 -15.26
CA TYR A 59 4.22 7.20 -14.85
C TYR A 59 4.47 7.33 -13.35
N GLY A 60 4.46 8.55 -12.81
CA GLY A 60 4.61 8.81 -11.39
C GLY A 60 3.57 8.09 -10.53
N SER A 61 2.29 8.13 -10.93
CA SER A 61 1.21 7.45 -10.21
C SER A 61 1.35 5.92 -10.25
N GLU A 62 1.69 5.35 -11.41
CA GLU A 62 1.97 3.92 -11.55
C GLU A 62 3.14 3.47 -10.67
N GLN A 63 4.24 4.24 -10.64
CA GLN A 63 5.39 3.95 -9.78
C GLN A 63 5.06 4.04 -8.29
N ILE A 64 4.21 4.99 -7.89
CA ILE A 64 3.75 5.12 -6.50
C ILE A 64 2.89 3.91 -6.12
N ALA A 65 1.92 3.54 -6.98
CA ALA A 65 1.06 2.39 -6.76
C ALA A 65 1.84 1.08 -6.66
N GLU A 66 2.84 0.88 -7.53
CA GLU A 66 3.71 -0.30 -7.47
C GLU A 66 4.48 -0.39 -6.13
N ARG A 67 5.03 0.73 -5.67
CA ARG A 67 5.79 0.80 -4.41
C ARG A 67 4.89 0.55 -3.20
N ILE A 68 3.68 1.11 -3.21
CA ILE A 68 2.66 0.85 -2.20
C ILE A 68 2.32 -0.64 -2.17
N GLY A 69 2.06 -1.25 -3.33
CA GLY A 69 1.79 -2.69 -3.43
C GLY A 69 2.91 -3.55 -2.83
N LYS A 70 4.17 -3.24 -3.16
CA LYS A 70 5.34 -3.94 -2.58
C LYS A 70 5.46 -3.76 -1.07
N LEU A 71 5.21 -2.55 -0.57
CA LEU A 71 5.26 -2.25 0.86
C LEU A 71 4.16 -3.02 1.60
N THR A 72 2.94 -3.01 1.07
CA THR A 72 1.80 -3.76 1.59
C THR A 72 2.07 -5.26 1.60
N GLU A 73 2.62 -5.82 0.52
CA GLU A 73 2.98 -7.24 0.47
C GLU A 73 4.04 -7.60 1.53
N GLY A 74 5.09 -6.77 1.65
CA GLY A 74 6.14 -6.94 2.65
C GLY A 74 5.61 -6.90 4.08
N LEU A 75 4.73 -5.95 4.38
CA LEU A 75 4.07 -5.80 5.68
C LEU A 75 3.16 -6.98 6.01
N ARG A 76 2.39 -7.47 5.03
CA ARG A 76 1.54 -8.65 5.20
C ARG A 76 2.39 -9.88 5.53
N LYS A 77 3.45 -10.14 4.75
CA LYS A 77 4.39 -11.25 5.02
C LYS A 77 4.99 -11.15 6.41
N ASN A 78 5.40 -9.96 6.82
CA ASN A 78 5.95 -9.72 8.15
C ASN A 78 4.93 -10.07 9.23
N THR A 79 3.70 -9.59 9.10
CA THR A 79 2.58 -9.86 10.02
C THR A 79 2.28 -11.36 10.11
N ASP A 80 2.20 -12.05 8.97
CA ASP A 80 1.93 -13.48 8.90
C ASP A 80 3.04 -14.29 9.60
N ASN A 81 4.32 -13.94 9.35
CA ASN A 81 5.46 -14.56 10.02
C ASN A 81 5.40 -14.38 11.55
N TYR A 82 5.06 -13.17 12.02
CA TYR A 82 4.92 -12.92 13.46
C TYR A 82 3.81 -13.76 14.09
N ARG A 83 2.65 -13.89 13.42
CA ARG A 83 1.55 -14.74 13.88
C ARG A 83 1.94 -16.21 13.94
N GLU A 84 2.68 -16.68 12.94
CA GLU A 84 3.18 -18.06 12.91
C GLU A 84 4.12 -18.34 14.09
N VAL A 85 5.07 -17.43 14.34
CA VAL A 85 6.01 -17.55 15.47
C VAL A 85 5.27 -17.56 16.81
N GLU A 86 4.35 -16.62 17.05
CA GLU A 86 3.55 -16.58 18.28
C GLU A 86 2.74 -17.87 18.47
N THR A 87 2.05 -18.34 17.42
CA THR A 87 1.25 -19.57 17.48
C THR A 87 2.13 -20.79 17.82
N SER A 88 3.29 -20.91 17.17
CA SER A 88 4.26 -21.97 17.42
C SER A 88 4.81 -21.94 18.85
N LEU A 89 5.07 -20.74 19.37
CA LEU A 89 5.53 -20.54 20.74
C LEU A 89 4.44 -20.94 21.74
N GLU A 90 3.20 -20.49 21.52
CA GLU A 90 2.04 -20.80 22.37
C GLU A 90 1.78 -22.31 22.41
N GLU A 91 1.80 -22.99 21.26
CA GLU A 91 1.69 -24.44 21.18
C GLU A 91 2.80 -25.16 21.94
N SER A 92 4.04 -24.70 21.80
CA SER A 92 5.20 -25.27 22.48
C SER A 92 5.06 -25.16 24.00
N PHE A 93 4.63 -24.00 24.51
CA PHE A 93 4.34 -23.81 25.93
C PHE A 93 3.17 -24.68 26.42
N LYS A 94 2.09 -24.80 25.65
CA LYS A 94 0.96 -25.69 25.98
C LYS A 94 1.41 -27.15 26.09
N ARG A 95 2.24 -27.63 25.14
CA ARG A 95 2.79 -28.99 25.16
C ARG A 95 3.71 -29.22 26.36
N ALA A 96 4.60 -28.27 26.67
CA ALA A 96 5.48 -28.35 27.83
C ALA A 96 4.69 -28.37 29.15
N ALA A 97 3.65 -27.55 29.28
CA ALA A 97 2.77 -27.54 30.46
C ALA A 97 1.97 -28.84 30.62
N ALA A 98 1.58 -29.49 29.52
CA ALA A 98 0.90 -30.78 29.55
C ALA A 98 1.83 -31.95 29.89
N ALA A 99 3.11 -31.89 29.52
CA ALA A 99 4.11 -32.92 29.79
C ALA A 99 4.70 -32.86 31.21
N GLY A 100 4.51 -31.75 31.94
CA GLY A 100 4.99 -31.56 33.31
C GLY A 100 3.98 -31.91 34.41
N LYS A 101 2.84 -32.52 34.07
CA LYS A 101 1.86 -33.13 34.99
C LYS A 101 1.96 -34.64 34.94
#